data_AF-A0A2V7WWX9-F1
#
_entry.id   AF-A0A2V7WWX9-F1
#
_cell.length_a   1.000
_cell.length_b   1.000
_cell.length_c   1.000
_cell.angle_alpha   90.00
_cell.angle_beta   90.00
_cell.angle_gamma   90.00
#
_symmetry.space_group_name_H-M   'P 1'
#
loop_
_entity.id
_entity.type
_entity.pdbx_description
1 polymer ?
#
loop_
_entity_poly.entity_id
_entity_poly.type
_entity_poly.pdbx_seq_one_letter_code
_entity_poly.pdbx_strand_id
1 'polypeptide(L)' 'MSTATIEKITPKVVSPAEWLAARKEFLKKEKELVRLRDELSRQRRELPWERVEKNYIFEGAHGAQSLADLFDGRTQLVV' A
#
# COMPACT_ATOMS: atom_id res chain seq x y z
N MET A 1 -10.70 38.05 10.07
CA MET A 1 -10.19 37.23 8.95
C MET A 1 -10.75 35.82 9.13
N SER A 2 -11.53 35.39 8.15
CA SER A 2 -12.58 34.36 8.26
C SER A 2 -12.05 32.96 8.55
N THR A 3 -12.60 32.29 9.57
CA THR A 3 -12.47 30.85 9.75
C THR A 3 -13.40 30.17 8.75
N ALA A 4 -12.84 29.54 7.73
CA ALA A 4 -13.60 28.74 6.77
C ALA A 4 -14.20 27.52 7.50
N THR A 5 -15.51 27.54 7.68
CA THR A 5 -16.32 26.39 8.10
C THR A 5 -16.11 25.27 7.08
N ILE A 6 -15.49 24.17 7.49
CA ILE A 6 -15.47 22.93 6.70
C ILE A 6 -16.91 22.39 6.69
N GLU A 7 -17.61 22.59 5.57
CA GLU A 7 -18.94 22.01 5.34
C GLU A 7 -18.85 20.48 5.47
N LYS A 8 -19.53 19.93 6.48
CA LYS A 8 -19.69 18.49 6.65
C LYS A 8 -20.64 17.97 5.57
N ILE A 9 -20.08 17.47 4.47
CA ILE A 9 -20.84 16.68 3.49
C ILE A 9 -21.33 15.41 4.20
N THR A 10 -22.61 15.40 4.56
CA THR A 10 -23.21 14.23 5.20
C THR A 10 -23.74 13.32 4.09
N PRO A 11 -23.26 12.07 3.96
CA PRO A 11 -23.72 11.17 2.92
C PRO A 11 -25.22 10.86 3.07
N LYS A 12 -25.91 10.65 1.94
CA LYS A 12 -27.33 10.33 1.93
C LYS A 12 -27.60 9.02 2.69
N VAL A 13 -28.48 9.07 3.69
CA VAL A 13 -28.99 7.88 4.38
C VAL A 13 -30.05 7.23 3.48
N VAL A 14 -29.88 5.94 3.18
CA VAL A 14 -30.71 5.18 2.24
C VAL A 14 -31.27 3.92 2.90
N SER A 15 -32.23 3.28 2.23
CA SER A 15 -32.76 1.98 2.66
C SER A 15 -31.69 0.87 2.58
N PRO A 16 -31.84 -0.24 3.32
CA PRO A 16 -30.91 -1.37 3.25
C PRO A 16 -30.77 -1.97 1.83
N ALA A 17 -31.86 -1.98 1.06
CA ALA A 17 -31.86 -2.50 -0.32
C ALA A 17 -31.06 -1.61 -1.27
N GLU A 18 -31.25 -0.29 -1.20
CA GLU A 18 -30.47 0.68 -1.97
C GLU A 18 -28.99 0.62 -1.60
N TRP A 19 -28.67 0.53 -0.31
CA TRP A 19 -27.30 0.38 0.15
C TRP A 19 -26.64 -0.89 -0.39
N LEU A 20 -27.35 -2.02 -0.34
CA LEU A 20 -26.82 -3.30 -0.83
C LEU A 20 -26.56 -3.27 -2.34
N ALA A 21 -27.44 -2.65 -3.12
CA ALA A 21 -27.25 -2.47 -4.56
C ALA A 21 -25.99 -1.63 -4.84
N ALA A 22 -25.87 -0.47 -4.19
CA ALA A 22 -24.70 0.41 -4.32
C ALA A 22 -23.40 -0.29 -3.89
N ARG A 23 -23.43 -1.05 -2.77
CA ARG A 23 -22.26 -1.79 -2.27
C ARG A 23 -21.84 -2.90 -3.21
N LYS A 24 -22.77 -3.62 -3.84
CA LYS A 24 -22.46 -4.67 -4.83
C LYS A 24 -21.78 -4.09 -6.07
N GLU A 25 -22.26 -2.96 -6.57
CA GLU A 25 -21.62 -2.29 -7.71
C GLU A 25 -20.23 -1.78 -7.34
N PHE A 26 -20.06 -1.19 -6.15
CA PHE A 26 -18.75 -0.76 -5.70
C PHE A 26 -17.78 -1.94 -5.49
N LEU A 27 -18.26 -3.07 -4.97
CA LEU A 27 -17.45 -4.27 -4.75
C LEU A 27 -16.86 -4.83 -6.05
N LYS A 28 -17.52 -4.65 -7.20
CA LYS A 28 -16.95 -5.04 -8.50
C LYS A 28 -15.68 -4.24 -8.80
N LYS A 29 -15.72 -2.92 -8.57
CA LYS A 29 -14.57 -2.02 -8.75
C LYS A 29 -13.44 -2.35 -7.78
N GLU A 30 -13.76 -2.63 -6.52
CA GLU A 30 -12.77 -3.08 -5.53
C GLU A 30 -12.06 -4.35 -6.00
N LYS A 31 -12.80 -5.34 -6.52
CA LYS A 31 -12.21 -6.60 -7.03
C LYS A 31 -11.32 -6.38 -8.25
N GLU A 32 -11.71 -5.49 -9.16
CA GLU A 32 -10.88 -5.12 -10.31
C GLU A 32 -9.57 -4.47 -9.87
N LEU A 33 -9.63 -3.54 -8.92
CA LEU A 33 -8.45 -2.89 -8.37
C LEU A 33 -7.48 -3.89 -7.73
N VAL A 34 -8.01 -4.86 -6.98
CA VAL A 34 -7.19 -5.93 -6.38
C VAL A 34 -6.47 -6.74 -7.45
N ARG A 35 -7.18 -7.18 -8.51
CA ARG A 35 -6.55 -7.94 -9.61
C ARG A 35 -5.46 -7.14 -10.33
N LEU A 36 -5.72 -5.86 -10.59
CA LEU A 36 -4.73 -4.98 -11.23
C LEU A 36 -3.50 -4.78 -10.34
N ARG A 37 -3.69 -4.63 -9.03
CA ARG A 37 -2.58 -4.52 -8.07
C ARG A 37 -1.74 -5.79 -8.04
N ASP A 38 -2.37 -6.96 -8.06
CA ASP A 38 -1.67 -8.25 -8.06
C ASP A 38 -0.86 -8.44 -9.34
N GLU A 39 -1.44 -8.08 -10.49
CA GLU A 39 -0.77 -8.10 -11.79
C GLU A 39 0.47 -7.19 -11.79
N LEU A 40 0.34 -5.95 -11.35
CA LEU A 40 1.48 -5.02 -11.23
C LEU A 40 2.55 -5.53 -10.27
N SER A 41 2.14 -6.20 -9.18
CA SER A 41 3.07 -6.79 -8.21
C SER A 41 3.82 -8.00 -8.80
N ARG A 42 3.19 -8.76 -9.72
CA ARG A 42 3.88 -9.80 -10.50
C ARG A 42 4.89 -9.17 -11.46
N GLN A 43 4.45 -8.23 -12.30
CA GLN A 43 5.32 -7.58 -13.28
C GLN A 43 6.53 -6.91 -12.62
N ARG A 44 6.34 -6.27 -11.45
CA ARG A 44 7.44 -5.66 -10.69
C ARG A 44 8.50 -6.67 -10.26
N ARG A 45 8.10 -7.91 -9.90
CA ARG A 45 9.04 -8.97 -9.51
C ARG A 45 9.80 -9.54 -10.71
N GLU A 46 9.21 -9.46 -11.90
CA GLU A 46 9.81 -9.90 -13.16
C GLU A 46 10.72 -8.85 -13.80
N LEU A 47 10.71 -7.61 -13.31
CA LEU A 47 11.64 -6.58 -13.78
C LEU A 47 13.11 -7.04 -13.57
N PRO A 48 14.04 -6.65 -14.46
CA PRO A 48 15.45 -6.94 -14.28
C PRO A 48 15.97 -6.39 -12.96
N TRP A 49 16.82 -7.16 -12.29
CA TRP A 49 17.46 -6.75 -11.05
C TRP A 49 18.82 -6.12 -11.35
N GLU A 50 19.13 -5.04 -10.65
CA GLU A 50 20.46 -4.46 -10.62
C GLU A 50 21.19 -4.93 -9.37
N ARG A 51 22.47 -5.29 -9.52
CA ARG A 51 23.30 -5.64 -8.37
C ARG A 51 23.60 -4.37 -7.58
N VAL A 52 23.21 -4.36 -6.30
CA VAL A 52 23.62 -3.29 -5.39
C VAL A 52 25.08 -3.48 -5.03
N GLU A 53 25.95 -2.63 -5.59
CA GLU A 53 27.40 -2.64 -5.29
C GLU A 53 27.76 -1.70 -4.15
N LYS A 54 26.90 -0.72 -3.87
CA LYS A 54 27.13 0.25 -2.81
C LYS A 54 26.99 -0.39 -1.43
N ASN A 55 28.02 -0.24 -0.62
CA ASN A 55 28.00 -0.64 0.79
C ASN A 55 27.21 0.39 1.61
N TYR A 56 25.91 0.13 1.78
CA TYR A 56 25.04 0.95 2.63
C TYR A 56 25.21 0.59 4.10
N ILE A 57 25.31 1.64 4.93
CA ILE A 57 25.33 1.55 6.39
C ILE A 57 24.09 2.28 6.92
N PHE A 58 23.39 1.64 7.84
CA PHE A 58 22.17 2.12 8.48
C PHE A 58 22.39 2.23 9.99
N GLU A 59 21.71 3.18 10.62
CA GLU A 59 21.67 3.28 12.09
C GLU A 59 20.48 2.47 12.61
N GLY A 60 20.77 1.44 13.40
CA GLY A 60 19.78 0.58 14.05
C GLY A 60 19.85 0.64 15.57
N ALA A 61 18.93 -0.05 16.24
CA ALA A 61 18.87 -0.11 17.70
C ALA A 61 20.14 -0.69 18.36
N HIS A 62 20.94 -1.45 17.60
CA HIS A 62 22.18 -2.08 18.05
C HIS A 62 23.44 -1.41 17.46
N GLY A 63 23.30 -0.20 16.90
CA GLY A 63 24.38 0.54 16.25
C GLY A 63 24.35 0.44 14.73
N ALA A 64 25.51 0.61 14.10
CA ALA A 64 25.64 0.61 12.64
C ALA A 64 25.45 -0.81 12.07
N GLN A 65 24.61 -0.95 11.06
CA GLN A 65 24.28 -2.22 10.39
C GLN A 65 24.43 -2.08 8.88
N SER A 66 24.94 -3.11 8.20
CA SER A 66 24.96 -3.15 6.74
C SER A 66 23.58 -3.49 6.17
N LEU A 67 23.38 -3.27 4.87
CA LEU A 67 22.15 -3.71 4.18
C LEU A 67 21.88 -5.21 4.37
N ALA A 68 22.92 -6.05 4.37
CA ALA A 68 22.76 -7.49 4.55
C ALA A 68 22.34 -7.86 5.98
N ASP A 69 22.84 -7.12 6.98
CA ASP A 69 22.50 -7.36 8.39
C ASP A 69 21.03 -7.09 8.68
N LEU A 70 20.40 -6.14 7.97
CA LEU A 70 18.97 -5.85 8.11
C LEU A 70 18.08 -7.06 7.80
N PHE A 71 18.55 -7.98 6.97
CA PHE A 71 17.80 -9.19 6.61
C PHE A 71 17.84 -10.27 7.70
N ASP A 72 18.76 -10.20 8.67
CA ASP A 72 18.87 -11.18 9.76
C ASP A 72 18.83 -12.65 9.26
N GLY A 73 19.57 -12.93 8.18
CA GLY A 73 19.61 -14.26 7.55
C GLY A 73 18.36 -14.66 6.74
N ARG A 74 17.38 -13.77 6.60
CA ARG A 74 16.14 -14.00 5.83
C ARG A 74 16.30 -13.57 4.37
N THR A 75 15.44 -14.09 3.51
CA THR A 75 15.42 -13.74 2.09
C THR A 75 14.58 -12.50 1.77
N GLN A 76 13.81 -12.00 2.75
CA GLN A 76 12.93 -10.85 2.60
C GLN A 76 13.02 -9.92 3.80
N LEU A 77 13.17 -8.63 3.52
CA LEU A 77 13.06 -7.54 4.47
C LEU A 77 11.63 -6.97 4.41
N VAL A 78 10.99 -6.79 5.57
CA VAL A 78 9.66 -6.16 5.71
C VAL A 78 9.86 -4.79 6.38
N VAL A 79 9.22 -3.76 5.83
CA VAL A 79 9.32 -2.35 6.26
C VAL A 79 7.94 -1.80 6.56
#